data_AF-C7NW08-F1
#
_entry.id   AF-C7NW08-F1
#
_cell.length_a   1.000
_cell.length_b   1.000
_cell.length_c   1.000
_cell.angle_alpha   90.00
_cell.angle_beta   90.00
_cell.angle_gamma   90.00
#
_symmetry.space_group_name_H-M   'P 1'
#
loop_
_entity.id
_entity.type
_entity.pdbx_description
1 polymer ?
#
loop_
_entity_poly.entity_id
_entity_poly.type
_entity_poly.pdbx_seq_one_letter_code
_entity_poly.pdbx_strand_id
1 'polypeptide(L)'
;MTEHGSLPTDASDDKPDHVLRLLASETRRATLRELRSEPSRSLDALADAVADSGDVSVESTERLSRRLHHCHLPRLETAGVCRYDPDKSRVDYVGDETVEAVLSLLEE
;
A
#
# COMPACT_ATOMS: atom_id res chain seq x y z
N MET A 1 7.54 16.38 -43.05
CA MET A 1 6.27 15.62 -43.02
C MET A 1 6.66 14.23 -42.53
N THR A 2 6.48 13.82 -41.28
CA THR A 2 5.49 14.18 -40.26
C THR A 2 6.20 14.23 -38.90
N GLU A 3 5.84 15.23 -38.12
CA GLU A 3 6.28 15.47 -36.76
C GLU A 3 5.69 14.38 -35.85
N HIS A 4 6.52 13.56 -35.22
CA HIS A 4 6.07 12.75 -34.09
C HIS A 4 6.24 13.63 -32.85
N GLY A 5 5.21 14.44 -32.61
CA GLY A 5 5.10 15.28 -31.42
C GLY A 5 5.26 14.42 -30.18
N SER A 6 6.25 14.77 -29.36
CA SER A 6 6.29 14.41 -27.96
C SER A 6 4.93 14.77 -27.36
N LEU A 7 4.20 13.77 -26.87
CA LEU A 7 3.07 14.01 -25.99
C LEU A 7 3.65 14.56 -24.67
N PRO A 8 3.33 15.79 -24.27
CA PRO A 8 3.49 16.18 -22.89
C PRO A 8 2.32 15.54 -22.15
N THR A 9 2.53 14.40 -21.49
CA THR A 9 1.50 13.87 -20.60
C THR A 9 1.46 14.77 -19.36
N ASP A 10 0.40 15.56 -19.32
CA ASP A 10 0.01 16.51 -18.30
C ASP A 10 0.09 15.89 -16.90
N ALA A 11 0.86 16.53 -16.02
CA ALA A 11 1.19 16.06 -14.68
C ALA A 11 0.04 16.14 -13.65
N SER A 12 -1.22 16.16 -14.10
CA SER A 12 -2.38 16.31 -13.23
C SER A 12 -3.38 15.13 -13.28
N ASP A 13 -3.20 14.20 -14.22
CA ASP A 13 -4.02 12.99 -14.40
C ASP A 13 -3.30 11.70 -13.93
N ASP A 14 -2.24 11.80 -13.11
CA ASP A 14 -1.43 10.64 -12.67
C ASP A 14 -1.96 9.95 -11.40
N LYS A 15 -2.89 10.59 -10.68
CA LYS A 15 -3.41 10.08 -9.38
C LYS A 15 -4.05 8.69 -9.45
N PRO A 16 -5.02 8.41 -10.35
CA PRO A 16 -5.64 7.09 -10.42
C PRO A 16 -4.63 6.01 -10.85
N ASP A 17 -3.78 6.29 -11.84
CA ASP A 17 -2.70 5.40 -12.26
C ASP A 17 -1.67 5.13 -11.16
N HIS A 18 -1.40 6.12 -10.31
CA HIS A 18 -0.52 5.99 -9.15
C HIS A 18 -1.13 5.07 -8.09
N VAL A 19 -2.42 5.27 -7.76
CA VAL A 19 -3.15 4.42 -6.80
C VAL A 19 -3.26 2.99 -7.32
N LEU A 20 -3.54 2.78 -8.60
CA LEU A 20 -3.57 1.45 -9.21
C LEU A 20 -2.19 0.78 -9.13
N ARG A 21 -1.10 1.50 -9.43
CA ARG A 21 0.28 0.98 -9.23
C ARG A 21 0.58 0.68 -7.77
N LEU A 22 0.08 1.49 -6.84
CA LEU A 22 0.20 1.26 -5.41
C LEU A 22 -0.54 -0.02 -5.03
N LEU A 23 -1.79 -0.20 -5.45
CA LEU A 23 -2.60 -1.36 -5.09
C LEU A 23 -2.33 -2.61 -5.95
N ALA A 24 -1.49 -2.53 -6.97
CA ALA A 24 -1.09 -3.68 -7.78
C ALA A 24 -0.32 -4.76 -6.98
N SER A 25 0.18 -4.44 -5.78
CA SER A 25 0.86 -5.42 -4.91
C SER A 25 -0.12 -6.06 -3.95
N GLU A 26 -0.20 -7.38 -4.01
CA GLU A 26 -1.03 -8.22 -3.13
C GLU A 26 -0.72 -7.94 -1.65
N THR A 27 0.56 -7.88 -1.29
CA THR A 27 1.01 -7.51 0.06
C THR A 27 0.53 -6.14 0.50
N ARG A 28 0.54 -5.13 -0.38
CA ARG A 28 0.05 -3.79 0.00
C ARG A 28 -1.47 -3.78 0.19
N ARG A 29 -2.23 -4.50 -0.65
CA ARG A 29 -3.68 -4.65 -0.47
C ARG A 29 -4.00 -5.33 0.85
N ALA A 30 -3.35 -6.47 1.14
CA ALA A 30 -3.54 -7.18 2.41
C ALA A 30 -3.18 -6.30 3.61
N THR A 31 -2.05 -5.58 3.53
CA THR A 31 -1.65 -4.61 4.56
C THR A 31 -2.70 -3.53 4.79
N LEU A 32 -3.27 -2.98 3.73
CA LEU A 32 -4.28 -1.93 3.82
C LEU A 32 -5.62 -2.46 4.35
N ARG A 33 -6.03 -3.68 3.98
CA ARG A 33 -7.21 -4.36 4.55
C ARG A 33 -7.07 -4.52 6.06
N GLU A 34 -5.91 -5.01 6.47
CA GLU A 34 -5.53 -5.21 7.86
C GLU A 34 -5.50 -3.91 8.67
N LEU A 35 -5.08 -2.81 8.04
CA LEU A 35 -5.09 -1.47 8.64
C LEU A 35 -6.48 -0.81 8.61
N ARG A 36 -7.34 -1.17 7.66
CA ARG A 36 -8.72 -0.67 7.60
C ARG A 36 -9.57 -1.25 8.74
N SER A 37 -9.33 -2.52 9.08
CA SER A 37 -9.95 -3.18 10.23
C SER A 37 -9.41 -2.64 11.56
N GLU A 38 -8.08 -2.52 11.67
CA GLU A 38 -7.42 -1.95 12.84
C GLU A 38 -6.49 -0.77 12.44
N PRO A 39 -6.93 0.49 12.62
CA PRO A 39 -6.25 1.66 12.07
C PRO A 39 -4.93 2.01 12.76
N SER A 40 -4.53 1.31 13.81
CA SER A 40 -3.26 1.54 14.48
C SER A 40 -2.75 0.21 15.00
N ARG A 41 -1.59 -0.23 14.51
CA ARG A 41 -0.98 -1.50 14.92
C ARG A 41 0.54 -1.48 14.80
N SER A 42 1.17 -2.36 15.57
CA SER A 42 2.61 -2.60 15.48
C SER A 42 2.95 -3.28 14.16
N LEU A 43 4.15 -3.02 13.63
CA LEU A 43 4.68 -3.66 12.42
C LEU A 43 4.66 -5.18 12.51
N ASP A 44 5.04 -5.73 13.67
CA ASP A 44 5.11 -7.17 13.88
C ASP A 44 3.70 -7.80 13.86
N ALA A 45 2.76 -7.19 14.58
CA ALA A 45 1.36 -7.59 14.54
C ALA A 45 0.81 -7.48 13.10
N LEU A 46 1.14 -6.42 12.36
CA LEU A 46 0.79 -6.24 10.94
C LEU A 46 1.31 -7.34 10.04
N ALA A 47 2.57 -7.70 10.19
CA ALA A 47 3.14 -8.81 9.46
C ALA A 47 2.41 -10.12 9.80
N ASP A 48 2.07 -10.35 11.07
CA ASP A 48 1.42 -11.59 11.50
C ASP A 48 0.02 -11.74 10.88
N ALA A 49 -0.83 -10.72 10.95
CA ALA A 49 -2.16 -10.84 10.35
C ALA A 49 -2.14 -10.83 8.82
N VAL A 50 -1.21 -10.10 8.19
CA VAL A 50 -1.05 -10.20 6.72
C VAL A 50 -0.62 -11.61 6.34
N ALA A 51 0.24 -12.27 7.12
CA ALA A 51 0.59 -13.67 6.89
C ALA A 51 -0.61 -14.61 7.12
N ASP A 52 -1.42 -14.37 8.15
CA ASP A 52 -2.61 -15.16 8.49
C ASP A 52 -3.75 -15.01 7.45
N SER A 53 -3.85 -13.84 6.80
CA SER A 53 -4.87 -13.56 5.78
C SER A 53 -4.83 -14.53 4.58
N GLY A 54 -3.69 -15.17 4.32
CA GLY A 54 -3.50 -16.04 3.15
C GLY A 54 -3.47 -15.32 1.80
N ASP A 55 -3.60 -13.99 1.77
CA ASP A 55 -3.53 -13.15 0.56
C ASP A 55 -2.10 -13.02 0.00
N VAL A 56 -1.07 -13.36 0.79
CA VAL A 56 0.34 -13.28 0.40
C VAL A 56 0.96 -14.66 0.33
N SER A 57 1.94 -14.82 -0.57
CA SER A 57 2.75 -16.04 -0.65
C SER A 57 3.32 -16.39 0.72
N VAL A 58 3.38 -17.70 1.02
CA VAL A 58 3.83 -18.25 2.30
C VAL A 58 5.27 -17.81 2.59
N GLU A 59 5.41 -16.68 3.26
CA GLU A 59 6.66 -16.13 3.77
C GLU A 59 6.59 -16.10 5.30
N SER A 60 7.72 -16.34 5.97
CA SER A 60 7.80 -16.22 7.43
C SER A 60 7.45 -14.78 7.86
N THR A 61 6.73 -14.60 8.96
CA THR A 61 6.37 -13.27 9.52
C THR A 61 7.58 -12.32 9.57
N GLU A 62 8.74 -12.80 10.00
CA GLU A 62 9.96 -11.98 10.10
C GLU A 62 10.41 -11.42 8.72
N ARG A 63 10.29 -12.21 7.65
CA ARG A 63 10.62 -11.75 6.29
C ARG A 63 9.61 -10.73 5.80
N LEU A 64 8.33 -10.98 6.08
CA LEU A 64 7.25 -10.08 5.73
C LEU A 64 7.39 -8.74 6.45
N SER A 65 7.65 -8.75 7.76
CA SER A 65 7.94 -7.56 8.57
C SER A 65 9.08 -6.73 7.99
N ARG A 66 10.21 -7.35 7.62
CA ARG A 66 11.32 -6.66 6.94
C ARG A 66 10.90 -6.04 5.61
N ARG A 67 10.13 -6.74 4.78
CA ARG A 67 9.64 -6.20 3.50
C ARG A 67 8.65 -5.06 3.71
N LEU A 68 7.77 -5.18 4.69
CA LEU A 68 6.83 -4.12 5.05
C LEU A 68 7.62 -2.86 5.43
N HIS A 69 8.58 -3.00 6.33
CA HIS A 69 9.44 -1.92 6.79
C HIS A 69 10.23 -1.24 5.66
N HIS A 70 10.88 -2.01 4.78
CA HIS A 70 11.79 -1.45 3.78
C HIS A 70 11.16 -1.13 2.42
N CYS A 71 10.07 -1.81 2.04
CA CYS A 71 9.53 -1.74 0.68
C CYS A 71 8.10 -1.20 0.62
N HIS A 72 7.22 -1.65 1.51
CA HIS A 72 5.79 -1.39 1.38
C HIS A 72 5.35 -0.14 2.16
N LEU A 73 5.67 -0.06 3.45
CA LEU A 73 5.27 1.05 4.32
C LEU A 73 5.82 2.40 3.88
N PRO A 74 7.12 2.53 3.49
CA PRO A 74 7.63 3.81 3.00
C PRO A 74 6.89 4.31 1.74
N ARG A 75 6.46 3.38 0.87
CA ARG A 75 5.68 3.72 -0.33
C ARG A 75 4.26 4.12 0.00
N LEU A 76 3.61 3.41 0.94
CA LEU A 76 2.27 3.75 1.41
C LEU A 76 2.25 5.11 2.13
N GLU A 77 3.31 5.42 2.88
CA GLU A 77 3.50 6.73 3.51
C GLU A 77 3.75 7.84 2.50
N THR A 78 4.59 7.59 1.49
CA THR A 78 4.80 8.56 0.39
C THR A 78 3.50 8.88 -0.34
N ALA A 79 2.60 7.90 -0.45
CA ALA A 79 1.27 8.07 -1.04
C ALA A 79 0.25 8.70 -0.07
N GLY A 80 0.62 8.98 1.19
CA GLY A 80 -0.24 9.61 2.19
C GLY A 80 -1.31 8.71 2.81
N VAL A 81 -1.26 7.39 2.56
CA VAL A 81 -2.31 6.44 2.94
C VAL A 81 -2.15 5.95 4.39
N CYS A 82 -0.91 5.86 4.85
CA CYS A 82 -0.58 5.51 6.23
C CYS A 82 0.60 6.34 6.72
N ARG A 83 0.78 6.38 8.02
CA ARG A 83 1.96 6.94 8.66
C ARG A 83 2.74 5.81 9.31
N TYR A 84 4.03 5.74 9.04
CA TYR A 84 4.89 4.72 9.61
C TYR A 84 5.94 5.34 10.52
N ASP A 85 5.95 4.93 11.80
CA ASP A 85 6.95 5.33 12.78
C ASP A 85 7.96 4.18 12.94
N PRO A 86 9.16 4.26 12.33
CA PRO A 86 10.17 3.21 12.41
C PRO A 86 10.76 3.07 13.82
N ASP A 87 10.88 4.16 14.58
CA ASP A 87 11.41 4.14 15.94
C ASP A 87 10.48 3.37 16.89
N LYS A 88 9.16 3.55 16.72
CA LYS A 88 8.15 2.82 17.49
C LYS A 88 7.68 1.52 16.83
N SER A 89 8.16 1.24 15.62
CA SER A 89 7.65 0.16 14.76
C SER A 89 6.12 0.12 14.71
N ARG A 90 5.49 1.29 14.52
CA ARG A 90 4.04 1.42 14.52
C ARG A 90 3.53 2.00 13.20
N VAL A 91 2.42 1.45 12.73
CA VAL A 91 1.73 1.91 11.54
C VAL A 91 0.37 2.46 11.95
N ASP A 92 0.12 3.69 11.56
CA ASP A 92 -1.13 4.40 11.78
C ASP A 92 -1.80 4.61 10.40
N TYR A 93 -3.00 4.09 10.22
CA TYR A 93 -3.79 4.24 9.01
C TYR A 93 -4.36 5.66 8.94
N VAL A 94 -4.09 6.35 7.83
CA VAL A 94 -4.61 7.70 7.59
C VAL A 94 -5.85 7.63 6.70
N GLY A 95 -5.83 6.71 5.74
CA GLY A 95 -6.89 6.55 4.75
C GLY A 95 -6.79 7.57 3.62
N ASP A 96 -7.22 7.16 2.43
CA ASP A 96 -7.36 8.02 1.26
C ASP A 96 -8.62 7.60 0.50
N GLU A 97 -9.45 8.58 0.09
CA GLU A 97 -10.75 8.30 -0.53
C GLU A 97 -10.63 7.49 -1.83
N THR A 98 -9.58 7.73 -2.61
CA THR A 98 -9.36 7.05 -3.89
C THR A 98 -8.85 5.64 -3.64
N VAL A 99 -7.95 5.48 -2.68
CA VAL A 99 -7.43 4.16 -2.26
C VAL A 99 -8.55 3.30 -1.71
N GLU A 100 -9.40 3.83 -0.84
CA GLU A 100 -10.57 3.14 -0.29
C GLU A 100 -11.54 2.69 -1.38
N ALA A 101 -11.85 3.60 -2.33
CA ALA A 101 -12.73 3.27 -3.45
C ALA A 101 -12.18 2.14 -4.32
N VAL A 102 -10.89 2.18 -4.65
CA VAL A 102 -10.24 1.13 -5.47
C VAL A 102 -10.10 -0.17 -4.69
N LEU A 103 -9.77 -0.14 -3.39
CA LEU A 103 -9.76 -1.34 -2.55
C LEU A 103 -11.13 -2.02 -2.53
N SER A 104 -12.19 -1.25 -2.30
CA SER A 104 -13.56 -1.76 -2.29
C SER A 104 -13.96 -2.39 -3.63
N LEU A 105 -13.45 -1.88 -4.76
CA LEU A 105 -13.72 -2.43 -6.08
C LEU A 105 -12.98 -3.75 -6.35
N LEU A 106 -11.80 -3.93 -5.76
CA LEU A 106 -11.01 -5.17 -5.87
C LEU A 106 -11.48 -6.27 -4.92
N GLU A 107 -12.44 -5.97 -4.04
CA GLU A 107 -13.04 -6.87 -3.06
C GLU A 107 -14.38 -7.47 -3.55
N GLU A 108 -14.91 -6.99 -4.68
CA GLU A 108 -16.18 -7.41 -5.29
C GLU A 108 -16.00 -8.43 -6.43
#